data_AF-A0A447N4J4-F1
#
_entry.id   AF-A0A447N4J4-F1
#
_cell.length_a   1.000
_cell.length_b   1.000
_cell.length_c   1.000
_cell.angle_alpha   90.00
_cell.angle_beta   90.00
_cell.angle_gamma   90.00
#
_symmetry.space_group_name_H-M   'P 1'
#
loop_
_entity.id
_entity.type
_entity.pdbx_description
1 polymer ?
#
loop_
_entity_poly.entity_id
_entity_poly.type
_entity_poly.pdbx_seq_one_letter_code
_entity_poly.pdbx_strand_id
1 'polypeptide(L)' 'MVSGEGEDIWYQRLWRQLESETLQAIIAQSRHYLLPLFRFNQSR' A
#
# COMPACT_ATOMS: atom_id res chain seq x y z
N MET A 1 19.25 -0.72 -7.32
CA MET A 1 18.23 -1.37 -6.47
C MET A 1 17.14 -0.36 -6.24
N VAL A 2 15.88 -0.69 -6.56
CA VAL A 2 14.75 0.14 -6.14
C VAL A 2 14.45 -0.26 -4.69
N SER A 3 14.61 0.66 -3.75
CA SER A 3 14.20 0.46 -2.36
C SER A 3 12.71 0.18 -2.25
N GLY A 4 12.31 -0.56 -1.23
CA GLY A 4 10.89 -0.85 -0.98
C GLY A 4 10.08 0.43 -0.78
N GLU A 5 8.79 0.38 -1.10
CA GLU A 5 7.84 1.50 -0.91
C GLU A 5 7.89 2.09 0.52
N GLY A 6 8.13 1.26 1.53
CA GLY A 6 8.25 1.69 2.93
C GLY A 6 9.45 2.58 3.26
N GLU A 7 10.42 2.74 2.36
CA GLU A 7 11.55 3.66 2.55
C GLU A 7 11.24 5.10 2.10
N ASP A 8 10.05 5.33 1.56
CA ASP A 8 9.60 6.66 1.15
C ASP A 8 9.46 7.63 2.34
N ILE A 9 9.93 8.87 2.16
CA ILE A 9 9.97 9.89 3.21
C ILE A 9 8.59 10.25 3.77
N TRP A 10 7.53 10.10 2.98
CA TRP A 10 6.16 10.40 3.38
C TRP A 10 5.64 9.33 4.34
N TYR A 11 5.86 8.05 4.04
CA TYR A 11 5.50 6.96 4.97
C TYR A 11 6.34 7.01 6.24
N GLN A 12 7.64 7.28 6.13
CA GLN A 12 8.55 7.40 7.28
C GLN A 12 8.20 8.54 8.24
N ARG A 13 7.45 9.56 7.78
CA ARG A 13 6.90 10.63 8.64
C ARG A 13 5.66 10.19 9.42
N LEU A 14 4.89 9.24 8.89
CA LEU A 14 3.67 8.74 9.51
C LEU A 14 3.99 7.62 10.51
N TRP A 15 4.89 6.72 10.15
CA TRP A 15 5.35 5.63 11.01
C TRP A 15 6.80 5.27 10.69
N ARG A 16 7.60 4.99 11.73
CA ARG A 16 8.99 4.52 11.56
C ARG A 16 9.08 3.01 11.38
N GLN A 17 8.15 2.29 12.00
CA GLN A 17 7.97 0.85 11.88
C GLN A 17 6.51 0.58 11.50
N LEU A 18 6.30 -0.36 10.59
CA LEU A 18 4.96 -0.72 10.14
C LEU A 18 4.33 -1.72 11.12
N GLU A 19 3.48 -1.21 12.01
CA GLU A 19 2.71 -2.03 12.95
C GLU A 19 1.57 -2.78 12.24
N SER A 20 1.13 -3.89 12.85
CA SER A 20 0.06 -4.73 12.30
C SER A 20 -1.24 -3.96 12.05
N GLU A 21 -1.61 -3.08 12.98
CA GLU A 21 -2.83 -2.26 12.91
C GLU A 21 -2.81 -1.31 11.70
N THR A 22 -1.68 -0.62 11.50
CA THR A 22 -1.46 0.27 10.36
C THR A 22 -1.48 -0.51 9.04
N LEU A 23 -0.88 -1.71 9.01
CA LEU A 23 -0.93 -2.58 7.83
C LEU A 23 -2.38 -2.99 7.50
N GLN A 24 -3.20 -3.34 8.49
CA GLN A 24 -4.61 -3.67 8.25
C GLN A 24 -5.39 -2.47 7.71
N ALA A 25 -5.13 -1.27 8.22
CA ALA A 25 -5.74 -0.04 7.73
C ALA A 25 -5.37 0.22 6.25
N ILE A 26 -4.09 0.05 5.89
CA ILE A 26 -3.61 0.17 4.50
C ILE A 26 -4.32 -0.86 3.62
N ILE A 27 -4.38 -2.14 4.03
CA ILE A 27 -5.04 -3.19 3.24
C ILE A 27 -6.52 -2.84 3.01
N ALA A 28 -7.25 -2.45 4.05
CA ALA A 28 -8.67 -2.12 3.94
C ALA A 28 -8.90 -0.94 2.98
N GLN A 29 -8.13 0.14 3.15
CA GLN A 29 -8.27 1.34 2.34
C GLN A 29 -7.83 1.10 0.89
N SER A 30 -6.63 0.54 0.68
CA SER A 30 -6.09 0.28 -0.64
C SER A 30 -6.96 -0.70 -1.42
N ARG A 31 -7.49 -1.74 -0.78
CA ARG A 31 -8.42 -2.68 -1.43
C ARG A 31 -9.67 -1.96 -1.93
N HIS A 32 -10.23 -1.03 -1.15
CA HIS A 32 -11.44 -0.31 -1.54
C HIS A 32 -11.27 0.42 -2.88
N TYR A 33 -10.12 1.08 -3.09
CA TYR A 33 -9.85 1.86 -4.31
C TYR A 33 -9.19 1.07 -5.43
N LEU A 34 -8.29 0.15 -5.10
CA LEU A 34 -7.45 -0.53 -6.10
C LEU A 34 -8.09 -1.80 -6.66
N LEU A 35 -9.04 -2.43 -5.94
CA LEU A 35 -9.66 -3.67 -6.39
C LEU A 35 -10.28 -3.61 -7.80
N PRO A 36 -10.96 -2.52 -8.22
CA PRO A 36 -11.46 -2.41 -9.58
C PRO A 36 -10.36 -2.51 -10.64
N LEU A 37 -9.17 -1.95 -10.39
CA LEU A 37 -8.05 -1.99 -11.34
C LEU A 37 -7.68 -3.44 -11.67
N PHE A 38 -7.68 -4.33 -10.68
CA PHE A 38 -7.38 -5.74 -10.88
C PHE A 38 -8.57 -6.51 -11.47
N ARG A 39 -9.80 -6.22 -11.05
CA ARG A 39 -11.01 -6.91 -11.54
C ARG A 39 -11.26 -6.71 -13.02
N PHE A 40 -10.91 -5.54 -13.54
CA PHE A 40 -11.15 -5.16 -14.93
C PHE A 40 -9.87 -5.09 -15.76
N ASN A 41 -8.73 -5.54 -15.22
CA ASN A 41 -7.50 -5.61 -15.99
C ASN A 41 -7.64 -6.68 -17.08
N GLN A 42 -7.71 -6.26 -18.33
CA GLN A 42 -7.63 -7.15 -19.48
C GLN A 42 -6.17 -7.22 -19.91
N SER A 43 -5.43 -8.20 -19.36
CA SER A 43 -4.11 -8.56 -19.88
C SER A 43 -4.29 -9.11 -21.29
N ARG A 44 -3.99 -8.30 -22.31
CA ARG A 44 -3.75 -8.78 -23.67
C ARG A 44 -2.34 -9.36 -23.78
#